data_AF-A0A943PD50-F1
#
_entry.id   AF-A0A943PD50-F1
#
_cell.length_a   1.000
_cell.length_b   1.000
_cell.length_c   1.000
_cell.angle_alpha   90.00
_cell.angle_beta   90.00
_cell.angle_gamma   90.00
#
_symmetry.space_group_name_H-M   'P 1'
#
loop_
_entity.id
_entity.type
_entity.pdbx_description
1 polymer ?
#
loop_
_entity_poly.entity_id
_entity_poly.type
_entity_poly.pdbx_seq_one_letter_code
_entity_poly.pdbx_strand_id
1 'polypeptide(L)'
;MFDFKSIDIKSLITEALDIERARKTVVSVQVLLDETASPEFQVFVRSGFSSSSVNSRLTVGYYPSQDISVMEGTDLVVMAAGQTSETGAIAATIRQADIPVLVIAEHGNQVIQSAKDAGHPLPSDALISLPAGQPLDEEIKGNLADKIGSWIIDHDREKRLSFSLAYPFVRRPLAQDAIQLTAAQNAGIGVLVFVPGADLPVMTLNQIKMVLQIAAAYGEPLDKDRIKEIIPTIAGALVCRGIARKVAGFVPALGWLVKGGMGYLGTLAIGEAALTYFEQGGSIAGVAGMLSQAGNAASDAAMKIRNQRAYQVVSDAAGPVARRAASKAVGVAGDVAQSALKGAMDYRKRNRGAKN
;
A
#
# COMPACT_ATOMS: atom_id res chain seq x y z
N MET A 1 -9.37 -2.32 -30.51
CA MET A 1 -10.53 -2.68 -29.70
C MET A 1 -10.09 -3.82 -28.80
N PHE A 2 -9.84 -3.56 -27.52
CA PHE A 2 -9.43 -4.60 -26.58
C PHE A 2 -10.65 -5.50 -26.32
N ASP A 3 -10.53 -6.79 -26.63
CA ASP A 3 -11.58 -7.76 -26.37
C ASP A 3 -11.57 -8.12 -24.87
N PHE A 4 -12.55 -7.59 -24.15
CA PHE A 4 -12.79 -7.83 -22.72
C PHE A 4 -13.13 -9.30 -22.41
N LYS A 5 -13.33 -10.17 -23.42
CA LYS A 5 -13.59 -11.61 -23.22
C LYS A 5 -12.42 -12.41 -22.61
N SER A 6 -11.21 -11.86 -22.52
CA SER A 6 -10.04 -12.56 -21.95
C SER A 6 -9.63 -12.11 -20.56
N ILE A 7 -10.45 -11.30 -19.86
CA ILE A 7 -10.26 -11.16 -18.41
C ILE A 7 -10.48 -12.54 -17.81
N ASP A 8 -9.50 -13.03 -17.04
CA ASP A 8 -9.60 -14.30 -16.37
C ASP A 8 -10.69 -14.23 -15.30
N ILE A 9 -11.92 -14.53 -15.71
CA ILE A 9 -13.12 -14.55 -14.87
C ILE A 9 -12.89 -15.43 -13.64
N LYS A 10 -12.02 -16.45 -13.73
CA LYS A 10 -11.68 -17.29 -12.58
C LYS A 10 -10.92 -16.50 -11.52
N SER A 11 -9.97 -15.66 -11.89
CA SER A 11 -9.25 -14.79 -10.94
C SER A 11 -10.19 -13.80 -10.26
N LEU A 12 -11.12 -13.21 -11.02
CA LEU A 12 -12.15 -12.31 -10.46
C LEU A 12 -13.05 -13.03 -9.46
N ILE A 13 -13.46 -14.27 -9.79
CA ILE A 13 -14.27 -15.11 -8.92
C ILE A 13 -13.48 -15.49 -7.67
N THR A 14 -12.20 -15.84 -7.79
CA THR A 14 -11.34 -16.16 -6.64
C THR A 14 -11.21 -14.97 -5.70
N GLU A 15 -10.98 -13.76 -6.20
CA GLU A 15 -10.88 -12.57 -5.34
C GLU A 15 -12.23 -12.21 -4.68
N ALA A 16 -13.34 -12.37 -5.39
CA ALA A 16 -14.67 -12.21 -4.79
C ALA A 16 -14.91 -13.25 -3.67
N LEU A 17 -14.48 -14.50 -3.87
CA LEU A 17 -14.54 -15.56 -2.86
C LEU A 17 -13.62 -15.28 -1.67
N ASP A 18 -12.42 -14.75 -1.91
CA ASP A 18 -11.47 -14.38 -0.86
C ASP A 18 -12.01 -13.23 0.00
N ILE A 19 -12.70 -12.26 -0.59
CA ILE A 19 -13.43 -11.22 0.16
C ILE A 19 -14.54 -11.82 1.00
N GLU A 20 -15.39 -12.68 0.44
CA GLU A 20 -16.47 -13.31 1.21
C GLU A 20 -15.93 -14.15 2.36
N ARG A 21 -14.81 -14.84 2.15
CA ARG A 21 -14.13 -15.60 3.19
C ARG A 21 -13.57 -14.66 4.26
N ALA A 22 -12.80 -13.64 3.87
CA ALA A 22 -12.22 -12.68 4.79
C ALA A 22 -13.28 -11.90 5.60
N ARG A 23 -14.43 -11.59 4.99
CA ARG A 23 -15.58 -10.99 5.69
C ARG A 23 -16.14 -11.89 6.78
N LYS A 24 -15.99 -13.21 6.69
CA LYS A 24 -16.50 -14.19 7.66
C LYS A 24 -15.42 -14.66 8.66
N THR A 25 -14.15 -14.44 8.35
CA THR A 25 -13.03 -14.79 9.23
C THR A 25 -12.99 -13.85 10.42
N VAL A 26 -12.99 -14.42 11.63
CA VAL A 26 -12.81 -13.65 12.87
C VAL A 26 -11.33 -13.33 13.07
N VAL A 27 -11.04 -12.06 13.35
CA VAL A 27 -9.73 -11.62 13.84
C VAL A 27 -9.80 -11.38 15.35
N SER A 28 -8.76 -11.77 16.08
CA SER A 28 -8.69 -11.67 17.54
C SER A 28 -7.43 -10.92 17.95
N VAL A 29 -7.60 -9.73 18.54
CA VAL A 29 -6.51 -8.88 19.02
C VAL A 29 -6.62 -8.72 20.53
N GLN A 30 -5.50 -8.91 21.22
CA GLN A 30 -5.37 -8.52 22.63
C GLN A 30 -4.52 -7.26 22.74
N VAL A 31 -5.05 -6.24 23.40
CA VAL A 31 -4.34 -5.00 23.70
C VAL A 31 -3.97 -5.00 25.18
N LEU A 32 -2.68 -4.88 25.48
CA LEU A 32 -2.16 -4.77 26.84
C LEU A 32 -1.74 -3.32 27.08
N LEU A 33 -2.30 -2.69 28.09
CA LEU A 33 -2.04 -1.29 28.43
C LEU A 33 -1.17 -1.23 29.68
N ASP A 34 0.00 -0.59 29.55
CA ASP A 34 0.85 -0.28 30.70
C ASP A 34 0.19 0.82 31.52
N GLU A 35 -0.04 0.58 32.81
CA GLU A 35 -0.65 1.54 33.73
C GLU A 35 0.20 2.80 33.93
N THR A 36 1.51 2.71 33.64
CA THR A 36 2.44 3.84 33.71
C THR A 36 2.49 4.68 32.43
N ALA A 37 1.86 4.22 31.35
CA ALA A 37 1.75 4.99 30.11
C ALA A 37 0.75 6.15 30.27
N SER A 38 0.90 7.21 29.48
CA SER A 38 -0.03 8.34 29.56
C SER A 38 -1.47 7.92 29.24
N PRO A 39 -2.49 8.46 29.94
CA PRO A 39 -3.89 8.10 29.67
C PRO A 39 -4.33 8.38 28.23
N GLU A 40 -3.81 9.46 27.63
CA GLU A 40 -4.07 9.81 26.23
C GLU A 40 -3.54 8.73 25.28
N PHE A 41 -2.32 8.24 25.52
CA PHE A 41 -1.72 7.19 24.71
C PHE A 41 -2.44 5.85 24.87
N GLN A 42 -2.82 5.47 26.10
CA GLN A 42 -3.63 4.27 26.34
C GLN A 42 -4.97 4.32 25.59
N VAL A 43 -5.66 5.48 25.63
CA VAL A 43 -6.91 5.69 24.90
C VAL A 43 -6.68 5.61 23.40
N PHE A 44 -5.62 6.22 22.89
CA PHE A 44 -5.29 6.17 21.47
C PHE A 44 -5.10 4.72 20.98
N VAL A 45 -4.23 3.94 21.62
CA VAL A 45 -3.98 2.55 21.21
C VAL A 45 -5.26 1.72 21.32
N ARG A 46 -5.97 1.79 22.47
CA ARG A 46 -7.21 1.04 22.66
C ARG A 46 -8.29 1.39 21.65
N SER A 47 -8.50 2.68 21.37
CA SER A 47 -9.53 3.16 20.44
C SER A 47 -9.21 2.81 18.98
N GLY A 48 -7.93 2.77 18.60
CA GLY A 48 -7.50 2.32 17.27
C GLY A 48 -7.93 0.89 16.96
N PHE A 49 -7.93 0.01 17.97
CA PHE A 49 -8.40 -1.37 17.87
C PHE A 49 -9.89 -1.54 18.21
N SER A 50 -10.63 -0.46 18.47
CA SER A 50 -12.08 -0.56 18.60
C SER A 50 -12.68 -0.73 17.20
N SER A 51 -13.19 -1.94 16.93
CA SER A 51 -13.83 -2.28 15.65
C SER A 51 -15.33 -2.34 15.83
N SER A 52 -16.08 -1.84 14.85
CA SER A 52 -17.53 -2.07 14.71
C SER A 52 -17.85 -3.37 13.96
N SER A 53 -16.82 -4.12 13.51
CA SER A 53 -17.00 -5.40 12.82
C SER A 53 -17.43 -6.48 13.80
N VAL A 54 -18.47 -7.23 13.42
CA VAL A 54 -18.93 -8.43 14.17
C VAL A 54 -17.91 -9.56 14.17
N ASN A 55 -16.93 -9.52 13.25
CA ASN A 55 -15.87 -10.52 13.12
C ASN A 55 -14.53 -10.02 13.68
N SER A 56 -14.59 -9.10 14.65
CA SER A 56 -13.44 -8.65 15.43
C SER A 56 -13.66 -8.96 16.89
N ARG A 57 -12.70 -9.66 17.52
CA ARG A 57 -12.62 -9.84 18.97
C ARG A 57 -11.50 -8.97 19.50
N LEU A 58 -11.84 -8.03 20.37
CA LEU A 58 -10.86 -7.21 21.10
C LEU A 58 -10.89 -7.60 22.57
N THR A 59 -9.72 -7.86 23.14
CA THR A 59 -9.55 -8.02 24.59
C THR A 59 -8.57 -7.00 25.09
N VAL A 60 -8.87 -6.35 26.21
CA VAL A 60 -8.01 -5.32 26.80
C VAL A 60 -7.60 -5.78 28.19
N GLY A 61 -6.29 -5.83 28.44
CA GLY A 61 -5.70 -6.10 29.74
C GLY A 61 -4.83 -4.93 30.19
N TYR A 62 -4.59 -4.83 31.51
CA TYR A 62 -3.72 -3.81 32.10
C TYR A 62 -2.56 -4.47 32.83
N TYR A 63 -1.39 -3.85 32.82
CA TYR A 63 -0.21 -4.35 33.51
C TYR A 63 0.58 -3.20 34.15
N PRO A 64 1.31 -3.44 35.25
CA PRO A 64 1.66 -4.74 35.84
C PRO A 64 0.64 -5.30 36.84
N SER A 65 -0.42 -4.56 37.18
CA SER A 65 -1.28 -4.96 38.31
C SER A 65 -2.12 -6.22 38.10
N GLN A 66 -2.36 -6.63 36.84
CA GLN A 66 -3.16 -7.81 36.51
C GLN A 66 -2.28 -8.95 36.01
N ASP A 67 -2.66 -10.18 36.35
CA ASP A 67 -2.08 -11.38 35.76
C ASP A 67 -2.47 -11.48 34.28
N ILE A 68 -1.47 -11.35 33.41
CA ILE A 68 -1.67 -11.39 31.97
C ILE A 68 -1.70 -12.84 31.50
N SER A 69 -2.85 -13.25 30.95
CA SER A 69 -2.96 -14.48 30.17
C SER A 69 -3.36 -14.15 28.74
N VAL A 70 -2.67 -14.76 27.78
CA VAL A 70 -3.06 -14.67 26.37
C VAL A 70 -4.15 -15.70 26.11
N MET A 71 -5.29 -15.25 25.60
CA MET A 71 -6.40 -16.14 25.33
C MET A 71 -6.09 -17.03 24.12
N GLU A 72 -6.60 -18.27 24.16
CA GLU A 72 -6.52 -19.19 23.04
C GLU A 72 -7.18 -18.60 21.78
N GLY A 73 -6.50 -18.73 20.64
CA GLY A 73 -6.96 -18.17 19.37
C GLY A 73 -6.74 -16.65 19.23
N THR A 74 -5.87 -16.04 20.03
CA THR A 74 -5.39 -14.67 19.81
C THR A 74 -4.45 -14.64 18.61
N ASP A 75 -4.75 -13.79 17.63
CA ASP A 75 -3.95 -13.70 16.40
C ASP A 75 -2.70 -12.83 16.58
N LEU A 76 -2.81 -11.77 17.39
CA LEU A 76 -1.70 -10.91 17.77
C LEU A 76 -1.98 -10.16 19.06
N VAL A 77 -0.90 -9.73 19.71
CA VAL A 77 -0.92 -8.87 20.89
C VAL A 77 -0.29 -7.52 20.58
N VAL A 78 -0.92 -6.44 21.06
CA VAL A 78 -0.37 -5.09 20.98
C VAL A 78 -0.21 -4.52 22.39
N MET A 79 0.99 -4.08 22.72
CA MET A 79 1.32 -3.51 24.03
C MET A 79 1.51 -2.00 23.91
N ALA A 80 0.73 -1.22 24.64
CA ALA A 80 0.98 0.21 24.83
C ALA A 80 1.91 0.37 26.04
N ALA A 81 3.21 0.41 25.78
CA ALA A 81 4.25 0.44 26.80
C ALA A 81 4.52 1.85 27.34
N GLY A 82 4.59 1.93 28.66
CA GLY A 82 4.98 3.11 29.42
C GLY A 82 6.41 2.96 29.93
N GLN A 83 6.57 3.09 31.24
CA GLN A 83 7.86 3.08 31.95
C GLN A 83 8.07 1.80 32.77
N THR A 84 7.14 0.84 32.73
CA THR A 84 7.24 -0.40 33.50
C THR A 84 8.33 -1.32 32.93
N SER A 85 9.14 -1.91 33.82
CA SER A 85 10.25 -2.81 33.45
C SER A 85 9.80 -4.19 32.96
N GLU A 86 8.55 -4.57 33.23
CA GLU A 86 7.98 -5.88 32.88
C GLU A 86 7.65 -6.03 31.39
N THR A 87 7.57 -4.92 30.64
CA THR A 87 7.20 -4.93 29.20
C THR A 87 8.01 -5.95 28.39
N GLY A 88 9.33 -5.99 28.59
CA GLY A 88 10.20 -6.93 27.89
C GLY A 88 9.92 -8.40 28.23
N ALA A 89 9.71 -8.69 29.51
CA ALA A 89 9.43 -10.04 30.01
C ALA A 89 8.08 -10.55 29.50
N ILE A 90 7.03 -9.72 29.59
CA ILE A 90 5.69 -10.04 29.09
C ILE A 90 5.75 -10.30 27.57
N ALA A 91 6.38 -9.41 26.80
CA ALA A 91 6.54 -9.59 25.36
C ALA A 91 7.36 -10.85 25.00
N ALA A 92 8.34 -11.23 25.81
CA ALA A 92 9.09 -12.47 25.62
C ALA A 92 8.21 -13.72 25.84
N THR A 93 7.40 -13.74 26.90
CA THR A 93 6.48 -14.84 27.19
C THR A 93 5.44 -15.03 26.09
N ILE A 94 4.85 -13.94 25.59
CA ILE A 94 3.88 -13.99 24.49
C ILE A 94 4.52 -14.58 23.22
N ARG A 95 5.75 -14.15 22.88
CA ARG A 95 6.49 -14.70 21.72
C ARG A 95 6.85 -16.17 21.88
N GLN A 96 7.15 -16.63 23.10
CA GLN A 96 7.41 -18.04 23.36
C GLN A 96 6.18 -18.92 23.11
N ALA A 97 4.97 -18.35 23.20
CA ALA A 97 3.72 -19.00 22.82
C ALA A 97 3.42 -18.94 21.31
N ASP A 98 4.37 -18.48 20.48
CA ASP A 98 4.25 -18.30 19.03
C ASP A 98 3.17 -17.29 18.61
N ILE A 99 2.89 -16.31 19.47
CA ILE A 99 1.93 -15.23 19.20
C ILE A 99 2.70 -13.95 18.85
N PRO A 100 2.44 -13.34 17.68
CA PRO A 100 3.03 -12.06 17.32
C PRO A 100 2.72 -10.98 18.37
N VAL A 101 3.74 -10.26 18.82
CA VAL A 101 3.58 -9.14 19.77
C VAL A 101 4.24 -7.88 19.24
N LEU A 102 3.49 -6.79 19.25
CA LEU A 102 3.98 -5.45 18.91
C LEU A 102 3.98 -4.58 20.16
N VAL A 103 5.14 -4.00 20.47
CA VAL A 103 5.27 -3.00 21.53
C VAL A 103 5.23 -1.61 20.90
N ILE A 104 4.35 -0.75 21.40
CA ILE A 104 4.26 0.66 21.01
C ILE A 104 4.60 1.49 22.24
N ALA A 105 5.59 2.38 22.13
CA ALA A 105 6.12 3.10 23.28
C ALA A 105 6.17 4.62 23.07
N GLU A 106 5.77 5.39 24.09
CA GLU A 106 6.02 6.84 24.14
C GLU A 106 7.52 7.16 24.21
N HIS A 107 8.27 6.29 24.90
CA HIS A 107 9.72 6.41 25.11
C HIS A 107 10.45 5.14 24.72
N GLY A 108 10.49 4.83 23.41
CA GLY A 108 11.05 3.57 22.90
C GLY A 108 12.46 3.24 23.38
N ASN A 109 13.37 4.22 23.46
CA ASN A 109 14.73 4.00 23.97
C ASN A 109 14.75 3.53 25.44
N GLN A 110 13.85 4.05 26.28
CA GLN A 110 13.75 3.65 27.69
C GLN A 110 13.20 2.23 27.79
N VAL A 111 12.16 1.90 27.02
CA VAL A 111 11.58 0.55 26.98
C VAL A 111 12.60 -0.47 26.48
N ILE A 112 13.34 -0.16 25.41
CA ILE A 112 14.41 -1.03 24.89
C ILE A 112 15.49 -1.27 25.95
N GLN A 113 15.93 -0.21 26.63
CA GLN A 113 16.97 -0.31 27.64
C GLN A 113 16.49 -1.12 28.85
N SER A 114 15.30 -0.82 29.37
CA SER A 114 14.71 -1.54 30.49
C SER A 114 14.51 -3.03 30.19
N ALA A 115 14.02 -3.36 28.99
CA ALA A 115 13.88 -4.74 28.52
C ALA A 115 15.23 -5.47 28.45
N LYS A 116 16.30 -4.80 28.00
CA LYS A 116 17.66 -5.37 28.01
C LYS A 116 18.18 -5.59 29.42
N ASP A 117 18.01 -4.61 30.30
CA ASP A 117 18.49 -4.68 31.69
C ASP A 117 17.77 -5.77 32.48
N ALA A 118 16.50 -6.02 32.17
CA ALA A 118 15.71 -7.12 32.72
C ALA A 118 16.02 -8.50 32.08
N GLY A 119 16.94 -8.57 31.10
CA GLY A 119 17.31 -9.82 30.43
C GLY A 119 16.36 -10.30 29.33
N HIS A 120 15.41 -9.46 28.91
CA HIS A 120 14.38 -9.78 27.91
C HIS A 120 14.39 -8.79 26.74
N PRO A 121 15.47 -8.73 25.93
CA PRO A 121 15.58 -7.75 24.86
C PRO A 121 14.47 -7.91 23.81
N LEU A 122 13.96 -6.76 23.35
CA LEU A 122 12.98 -6.69 22.26
C LEU A 122 13.70 -6.79 20.89
N PRO A 123 13.18 -7.59 19.95
CA PRO A 123 13.61 -7.57 18.55
C PRO A 123 13.45 -6.20 17.89
N SER A 124 14.24 -5.94 16.83
CA SER A 124 14.28 -4.62 16.17
C SER A 124 12.98 -4.22 15.46
N ASP A 125 12.16 -5.19 15.07
CA ASP A 125 10.85 -5.03 14.43
C ASP A 125 9.67 -5.12 15.41
N ALA A 126 9.94 -5.48 16.67
CA ALA A 126 8.90 -5.66 17.70
C ALA A 126 8.54 -4.38 18.44
N LEU A 127 9.20 -3.24 18.16
CA LEU A 127 8.92 -1.97 18.82
C LEU A 127 8.72 -0.81 17.83
N ILE A 128 7.62 -0.08 17.99
CA ILE A 128 7.38 1.21 17.36
C ILE A 128 7.42 2.30 18.43
N SER A 129 8.32 3.26 18.28
CA SER A 129 8.39 4.42 19.17
C SER A 129 7.64 5.61 18.60
N LEU A 130 6.95 6.34 19.46
CA LEU A 130 6.48 7.68 19.18
C LEU A 130 7.66 8.66 19.02
N PRO A 131 7.49 9.74 18.23
CA PRO A 131 8.45 10.84 18.18
C PRO A 131 8.59 11.51 19.55
N ALA A 132 9.82 11.65 20.04
CA ALA A 132 10.06 12.21 21.36
C ALA A 132 9.62 13.69 21.46
N GLY A 133 8.87 14.02 22.51
CA GLY A 133 8.54 15.41 22.87
C GLY A 133 7.50 16.10 21.97
N GLN A 134 6.79 15.35 21.12
CA GLN A 134 5.69 15.87 20.30
C GLN A 134 4.34 15.43 20.87
N PRO A 135 3.33 16.31 20.89
CA PRO A 135 1.97 15.92 21.28
C PRO A 135 1.42 14.91 20.28
N LEU A 136 0.47 14.08 20.72
CA LEU A 136 -0.16 13.07 19.87
C LEU A 136 -1.18 13.73 18.92
N ASP A 137 -0.71 14.46 17.93
CA ASP A 137 -1.54 15.09 16.90
C ASP A 137 -2.03 14.07 15.85
N GLU A 138 -2.94 14.52 14.97
CA GLU A 138 -3.55 13.64 13.97
C GLU A 138 -2.53 13.11 12.94
N GLU A 139 -1.43 13.83 12.68
CA GLU A 139 -0.38 13.38 11.77
C GLU A 139 0.42 12.22 12.40
N ILE A 140 0.83 12.36 13.66
CA ILE A 140 1.53 11.33 14.41
C ILE A 140 0.64 10.11 14.60
N LYS A 141 -0.64 10.30 14.94
CA LYS A 141 -1.63 9.22 15.03
C LYS A 141 -1.76 8.48 13.70
N GLY A 142 -1.89 9.19 12.58
CA GLY A 142 -1.96 8.60 11.25
C GLY A 142 -0.72 7.80 10.88
N ASN A 143 0.47 8.38 11.09
CA ASN A 143 1.75 7.71 10.83
C ASN A 143 1.95 6.47 11.71
N LEU A 144 1.52 6.53 12.98
CA LEU A 144 1.60 5.41 13.89
C LEU A 144 0.61 4.31 13.49
N ALA A 145 -0.62 4.68 13.14
CA ALA A 145 -1.63 3.77 12.63
C ALA A 145 -1.15 3.03 11.36
N ASP A 146 -0.52 3.73 10.41
CA ASP A 146 0.06 3.13 9.19
C ASP A 146 1.20 2.14 9.51
N LYS A 147 2.08 2.46 10.48
CA LYS A 147 3.15 1.56 10.92
C LYS A 147 2.60 0.32 11.62
N ILE A 148 1.61 0.48 12.50
CA ILE A 148 0.95 -0.64 13.18
C ILE A 148 0.27 -1.54 12.14
N GLY A 149 -0.48 -0.95 11.19
CA GLY A 149 -1.14 -1.70 10.13
C GLY A 149 -0.15 -2.46 9.24
N SER A 150 0.98 -1.83 8.88
CA SER A 150 2.06 -2.50 8.14
C SER A 150 2.62 -3.69 8.91
N TRP A 151 2.89 -3.52 10.22
CA TRP A 151 3.37 -4.60 11.07
C TRP A 151 2.39 -5.78 11.14
N ILE A 152 1.09 -5.51 11.29
CA ILE A 152 0.03 -6.54 11.31
C ILE A 152 0.06 -7.36 10.02
N ILE A 153 0.15 -6.68 8.87
CA ILE A 153 0.19 -7.34 7.56
C ILE A 153 1.41 -8.26 7.46
N ASP A 154 2.57 -7.82 7.94
CA ASP A 154 3.79 -8.62 7.87
C ASP A 154 3.74 -9.88 8.74
N HIS A 155 3.03 -9.83 9.87
CA HIS A 155 3.02 -10.89 10.89
C HIS A 155 1.82 -11.85 10.83
N ASP A 156 0.67 -11.46 10.24
CA ASP A 156 -0.43 -12.39 9.94
C ASP A 156 -0.79 -12.34 8.46
N ARG A 157 -0.15 -13.22 7.67
CA ARG A 157 -0.33 -13.27 6.21
C ARG A 157 -1.66 -13.83 5.75
N GLU A 158 -2.26 -14.70 6.56
CA GLU A 158 -3.49 -15.39 6.19
C GLU A 158 -4.71 -14.50 6.40
N LYS A 159 -4.69 -13.66 7.46
CA LYS A 159 -5.83 -12.83 7.85
C LYS A 159 -5.69 -11.36 7.45
N ARG A 160 -4.67 -10.95 6.69
CA ARG A 160 -4.44 -9.55 6.23
C ARG A 160 -5.70 -8.83 5.78
N LEU A 161 -6.48 -9.47 4.90
CA LEU A 161 -7.72 -8.91 4.37
C LEU A 161 -8.81 -8.81 5.45
N SER A 162 -8.91 -9.79 6.34
CA SER A 162 -9.84 -9.77 7.46
C SER A 162 -9.49 -8.62 8.43
N PHE A 163 -8.19 -8.39 8.68
CA PHE A 163 -7.71 -7.25 9.47
C PHE A 163 -8.03 -5.90 8.83
N SER A 164 -7.90 -5.74 7.50
CA SER A 164 -8.27 -4.48 6.82
C SER A 164 -9.77 -4.20 6.84
N LEU A 165 -10.59 -5.26 6.84
CA LEU A 165 -12.04 -5.15 6.99
C LEU A 165 -12.44 -4.82 8.43
N ALA A 166 -11.78 -5.43 9.42
CA ALA A 166 -12.03 -5.18 10.83
C ALA A 166 -11.50 -3.81 11.30
N TYR A 167 -10.33 -3.40 10.85
CA TYR A 167 -9.63 -2.21 11.32
C TYR A 167 -9.30 -1.28 10.14
N PRO A 168 -9.98 -0.12 10.03
CA PRO A 168 -9.79 0.78 8.89
C PRO A 168 -8.35 1.25 8.67
N PHE A 169 -7.56 1.37 9.73
CA PHE A 169 -6.15 1.79 9.62
C PHE A 169 -5.26 0.76 8.91
N VAL A 170 -5.69 -0.49 8.76
CA VAL A 170 -4.93 -1.55 8.06
C VAL A 170 -5.16 -1.50 6.54
N ARG A 171 -6.21 -0.82 6.06
CA ARG A 171 -6.60 -0.78 4.63
C ARG A 171 -5.53 -0.17 3.74
N ARG A 172 -5.02 1.01 4.12
CA ARG A 172 -4.01 1.75 3.36
C ARG A 172 -2.67 0.99 3.35
N PRO A 173 -2.13 0.50 4.48
CA PRO A 173 -0.97 -0.39 4.48
C PRO A 173 -1.12 -1.62 3.58
N LEU A 174 -2.28 -2.30 3.61
CA LEU A 174 -2.51 -3.49 2.77
C LEU A 174 -2.54 -3.16 1.28
N ALA A 175 -3.18 -2.05 0.93
CA ALA A 175 -3.20 -1.56 -0.44
C ALA A 175 -1.78 -1.17 -0.92
N GLN A 176 -1.01 -0.48 -0.10
CA GLN A 176 0.37 -0.09 -0.43
C GLN A 176 1.28 -1.31 -0.63
N ASP A 177 1.16 -2.35 0.20
CA ASP A 177 1.88 -3.63 0.02
C ASP A 177 1.55 -4.26 -1.35
N ALA A 178 0.26 -4.37 -1.68
CA ALA A 178 -0.18 -4.88 -2.98
C ALA A 178 0.37 -4.06 -4.17
N ILE A 179 0.41 -2.73 -4.04
CA ILE A 179 0.96 -1.82 -5.04
C ILE A 179 2.46 -2.05 -5.24
N GLN A 180 3.24 -2.10 -4.16
CA GLN A 180 4.70 -2.27 -4.23
C GLN A 180 5.08 -3.64 -4.77
N LEU A 181 4.43 -4.71 -4.30
CA LEU A 181 4.65 -6.07 -4.79
C LEU A 181 4.36 -6.17 -6.30
N THR A 182 3.23 -5.61 -6.74
CA THR A 182 2.84 -5.65 -8.16
C THR A 182 3.78 -4.79 -9.02
N ALA A 183 4.20 -3.62 -8.52
CA ALA A 183 5.15 -2.77 -9.22
C ALA A 183 6.50 -3.47 -9.38
N ALA A 184 7.02 -4.12 -8.34
CA ALA A 184 8.25 -4.89 -8.40
C ALA A 184 8.13 -6.10 -9.36
N GLN A 185 7.02 -6.83 -9.32
CA GLN A 185 6.74 -7.93 -10.25
C GLN A 185 6.70 -7.44 -11.71
N ASN A 186 6.01 -6.34 -11.98
CA ASN A 186 5.91 -5.77 -13.32
C ASN A 186 7.24 -5.16 -13.80
N ALA A 187 8.07 -4.66 -12.89
CA ALA A 187 9.44 -4.28 -13.20
C ALA A 187 10.27 -5.49 -13.65
N GLY A 188 10.19 -6.59 -12.90
CA GLY A 188 10.84 -7.86 -13.23
C GLY A 188 10.38 -8.40 -14.59
N ILE A 189 9.07 -8.42 -14.86
CA ILE A 189 8.50 -8.83 -16.16
C ILE A 189 9.03 -7.94 -17.29
N GLY A 190 9.07 -6.62 -17.08
CA GLY A 190 9.57 -5.66 -18.08
C GLY A 190 11.07 -5.80 -18.38
N VAL A 191 11.86 -6.31 -17.43
CA VAL A 191 13.29 -6.62 -17.60
C VAL A 191 13.51 -7.99 -18.25
N LEU A 192 12.74 -9.02 -17.86
CA LEU A 192 13.01 -10.43 -18.17
C LEU A 192 12.28 -10.95 -19.42
N VAL A 193 11.17 -10.34 -19.84
CA VAL A 193 10.45 -10.82 -21.02
C VAL A 193 11.06 -10.18 -22.28
N PHE A 194 11.89 -10.96 -22.96
CA PHE A 194 12.55 -10.57 -24.21
C PHE A 194 11.65 -10.75 -25.44
N VAL A 195 10.46 -11.34 -25.31
CA VAL A 195 9.53 -11.65 -26.41
C VAL A 195 8.68 -10.42 -26.74
N PRO A 196 8.85 -9.77 -27.91
CA PRO A 196 8.07 -8.60 -28.28
C PRO A 196 6.56 -8.90 -28.27
N GLY A 197 5.82 -8.29 -27.33
CA GLY A 197 4.36 -8.36 -27.26
C GLY A 197 3.78 -9.35 -26.24
N ALA A 198 4.60 -10.23 -25.64
CA ALA A 198 4.16 -11.15 -24.58
C ALA A 198 4.09 -10.50 -23.19
N ASP A 199 4.80 -9.39 -22.98
CA ASP A 199 4.86 -8.61 -21.73
C ASP A 199 3.49 -7.98 -21.39
N LEU A 200 2.63 -7.78 -22.41
CA LEU A 200 1.43 -6.94 -22.34
C LEU A 200 0.24 -7.57 -21.58
N PRO A 201 -0.12 -8.85 -21.78
CA PRO A 201 -1.25 -9.45 -21.09
C PRO A 201 -0.95 -9.69 -19.60
N VAL A 202 0.27 -10.16 -19.28
CA VAL A 202 0.65 -10.53 -17.91
C VAL A 202 0.72 -9.30 -17.00
N MET A 203 1.38 -8.22 -17.43
CA MET A 203 1.47 -7.00 -16.62
C MET A 203 0.11 -6.34 -16.38
N THR A 204 -0.78 -6.40 -17.39
CA THR A 204 -2.13 -5.84 -17.27
C THR A 204 -2.97 -6.68 -16.30
N LEU A 205 -2.83 -8.01 -16.35
CA LEU A 205 -3.51 -8.90 -15.41
C LEU A 205 -3.06 -8.65 -13.96
N ASN A 206 -1.75 -8.51 -13.74
CA ASN A 206 -1.21 -8.16 -12.41
C ASN A 206 -1.78 -6.84 -11.90
N GLN A 207 -1.89 -5.81 -12.76
CA GLN A 207 -2.49 -4.53 -12.38
C GLN A 207 -3.99 -4.65 -12.08
N ILE A 208 -4.74 -5.47 -12.81
CA ILE A 208 -6.15 -5.75 -12.52
C ILE A 208 -6.26 -6.40 -11.14
N LYS A 209 -5.48 -7.46 -10.90
CA LYS A 209 -5.43 -8.17 -9.62
C LYS A 209 -5.12 -7.22 -8.45
N MET A 210 -4.09 -6.39 -8.61
CA MET A 210 -3.73 -5.37 -7.63
C MET A 210 -4.91 -4.44 -7.30
N VAL A 211 -5.61 -3.91 -8.31
CA VAL A 211 -6.75 -3.01 -8.07
C VAL A 211 -7.91 -3.71 -7.35
N LEU A 212 -8.15 -4.98 -7.66
CA LEU A 212 -9.18 -5.78 -7.01
C LEU A 212 -8.82 -6.12 -5.56
N GLN A 213 -7.54 -6.39 -5.28
CA GLN A 213 -7.03 -6.52 -3.92
C GLN A 213 -7.16 -5.22 -3.11
N ILE A 214 -6.93 -4.06 -3.74
CA ILE A 214 -7.20 -2.76 -3.08
C ILE A 214 -8.70 -2.63 -2.79
N ALA A 215 -9.57 -2.88 -3.76
CA ALA A 215 -11.03 -2.83 -3.56
C ALA A 215 -11.49 -3.77 -2.43
N ALA A 216 -10.93 -4.99 -2.39
CA ALA A 216 -11.14 -5.98 -1.35
C ALA A 216 -10.77 -5.42 0.02
N ALA A 217 -9.59 -4.80 0.16
CA ALA A 217 -9.11 -4.23 1.40
C ALA A 217 -10.08 -3.19 1.97
N TYR A 218 -10.71 -2.40 1.10
CA TYR A 218 -11.71 -1.39 1.45
C TYR A 218 -13.12 -1.94 1.64
N GLY A 219 -13.33 -3.25 1.45
CA GLY A 219 -14.64 -3.88 1.62
C GLY A 219 -15.63 -3.52 0.52
N GLU A 220 -15.17 -3.18 -0.68
CA GLU A 220 -16.04 -2.96 -1.83
C GLU A 220 -16.48 -4.29 -2.45
N PRO A 221 -17.75 -4.43 -2.88
CA PRO A 221 -18.18 -5.58 -3.64
C PRO A 221 -17.53 -5.57 -5.03
N LEU A 222 -16.91 -6.69 -5.41
CA LEU A 222 -16.33 -6.90 -6.74
C LEU A 222 -17.40 -7.36 -7.73
N ASP A 223 -18.37 -6.50 -8.04
CA ASP A 223 -19.38 -6.77 -9.06
C ASP A 223 -18.95 -6.29 -10.47
N LYS A 224 -19.72 -6.69 -11.49
CA LYS A 224 -19.44 -6.34 -12.89
C LYS A 224 -19.54 -4.84 -13.15
N ASP A 225 -20.26 -4.08 -12.34
CA ASP A 225 -20.47 -2.66 -12.55
C ASP A 225 -19.32 -1.85 -11.93
N ARG A 226 -18.78 -2.29 -10.78
CA ARG A 226 -17.55 -1.74 -10.21
C ARG A 226 -16.32 -2.06 -11.05
N ILE A 227 -16.23 -3.26 -11.62
CA ILE A 227 -15.17 -3.59 -12.60
C ILE A 227 -15.23 -2.64 -13.80
N LYS A 228 -16.43 -2.25 -14.28
CA LYS A 228 -16.57 -1.24 -15.35
C LYS A 228 -16.09 0.15 -14.95
N GLU A 229 -16.21 0.51 -13.68
CA GLU A 229 -15.69 1.78 -13.13
C GLU A 229 -14.17 1.77 -12.89
N ILE A 230 -13.57 0.59 -12.72
CA ILE A 230 -12.12 0.38 -12.59
C ILE A 230 -11.41 0.41 -13.96
N ILE A 231 -12.09 0.04 -15.04
CA ILE A 231 -11.56 0.02 -16.42
C ILE A 231 -10.91 1.36 -16.83
N PRO A 232 -11.49 2.55 -16.56
CA PRO A 232 -10.86 3.84 -16.82
C PRO A 232 -9.47 4.00 -16.18
N THR A 233 -9.27 3.55 -14.94
CA THR A 233 -7.99 3.62 -14.22
C THR A 233 -6.91 2.78 -14.92
N ILE A 234 -7.29 1.59 -15.38
CA ILE A 234 -6.41 0.70 -16.16
C ILE A 234 -6.18 1.26 -17.58
N ALA A 235 -7.18 1.93 -18.16
CA ALA A 235 -7.10 2.51 -19.50
C ALA A 235 -6.09 3.68 -19.57
N GLY A 236 -5.96 4.48 -18.50
CA GLY A 236 -4.93 5.51 -18.39
C GLY A 236 -3.51 4.93 -18.53
N ALA A 237 -3.26 3.76 -17.94
CA ALA A 237 -1.97 3.09 -18.04
C ALA A 237 -1.64 2.49 -19.42
N LEU A 238 -2.67 2.10 -20.19
CA LEU A 238 -2.49 1.66 -21.58
C LEU A 238 -1.94 2.81 -22.45
N VAL A 239 -2.25 4.06 -22.13
CA VAL A 239 -1.67 5.24 -22.80
C VAL A 239 -0.19 5.37 -22.47
N CYS A 240 0.21 5.25 -21.20
CA CYS A 240 1.62 5.27 -20.77
C CYS A 240 2.47 4.18 -21.44
N ARG A 241 1.89 3.02 -21.75
CA ARG A 241 2.57 1.94 -22.51
C ARG A 241 2.87 2.33 -23.96
N GLY A 242 2.02 3.13 -24.59
CA GLY A 242 2.28 3.66 -25.93
C GLY A 242 3.48 4.61 -25.95
N ILE A 243 3.65 5.37 -24.87
CA ILE A 243 4.82 6.25 -24.64
C ILE A 243 6.08 5.41 -24.44
N ALA A 244 6.02 4.40 -23.56
CA ALA A 244 7.16 3.54 -23.25
C ALA A 244 7.74 2.85 -24.50
N ARG A 245 6.88 2.38 -25.41
CA ARG A 245 7.31 1.77 -26.69
C ARG A 245 8.03 2.77 -27.60
N LYS A 246 7.57 4.02 -27.66
CA LYS A 246 8.23 5.08 -28.41
C LYS A 246 9.58 5.44 -27.79
N VAL A 247 9.64 5.58 -26.47
CA VAL A 247 10.87 5.92 -25.72
C VAL A 247 11.92 4.81 -25.81
N ALA A 248 11.54 3.55 -25.64
CA ALA A 248 12.45 2.41 -25.74
C ALA A 248 13.09 2.26 -27.13
N GLY A 249 12.41 2.72 -28.19
CA GLY A 249 12.96 2.76 -29.55
C GLY A 249 14.09 3.77 -29.75
N PHE A 250 14.29 4.72 -28.84
CA PHE A 250 15.33 5.75 -28.95
C PHE A 250 16.63 5.43 -28.20
N VAL A 251 16.68 4.37 -27.39
CA VAL A 251 17.88 3.94 -26.66
C VAL A 251 18.19 2.48 -26.99
N PRO A 252 18.95 2.23 -28.08
CA PRO A 252 19.46 0.89 -28.38
C PRO A 252 20.30 0.38 -27.19
N ALA A 253 20.22 -0.93 -26.90
CA ALA A 253 20.94 -1.65 -25.82
C ALA A 253 20.47 -1.46 -24.35
N LEU A 254 19.73 -0.40 -23.98
CA LEU A 254 19.17 -0.22 -22.62
C LEU A 254 17.63 -0.30 -22.55
N GLY A 255 16.97 -0.71 -23.64
CA GLY A 255 15.51 -0.76 -23.73
C GLY A 255 14.82 -1.62 -22.67
N TRP A 256 15.48 -2.67 -22.17
CA TRP A 256 14.97 -3.54 -21.11
C TRP A 256 14.86 -2.82 -19.75
N LEU A 257 15.82 -1.95 -19.42
CA LEU A 257 15.81 -1.18 -18.17
C LEU A 257 14.71 -0.11 -18.20
N VAL A 258 14.52 0.53 -19.36
CA VAL A 258 13.41 1.48 -19.58
C VAL A 258 12.06 0.79 -19.47
N LYS A 259 11.90 -0.41 -20.04
CA LYS A 259 10.67 -1.21 -19.92
C LYS A 259 10.38 -1.59 -18.47
N GLY A 260 11.38 -2.07 -17.73
CA GLY A 260 11.25 -2.40 -16.31
C GLY A 260 10.85 -1.18 -15.47
N GLY A 261 11.56 -0.06 -15.63
CA GLY A 261 11.25 1.18 -14.92
C GLY A 261 9.84 1.72 -15.23
N MET A 262 9.42 1.69 -16.49
CA MET A 262 8.07 2.09 -16.88
C MET A 262 6.99 1.12 -16.36
N GLY A 263 7.30 -0.17 -16.29
CA GLY A 263 6.42 -1.17 -15.68
C GLY A 263 6.19 -0.91 -14.19
N TYR A 264 7.26 -0.59 -13.47
CA TYR A 264 7.20 -0.19 -12.05
C TYR A 264 6.38 1.09 -11.86
N LEU A 265 6.79 2.19 -12.49
CA LEU A 265 6.18 3.51 -12.31
C LEU A 265 4.72 3.55 -12.79
N GLY A 266 4.43 2.90 -13.92
CA GLY A 266 3.06 2.79 -14.42
C GLY A 266 2.16 2.02 -13.46
N THR A 267 2.70 1.00 -12.77
CA THR A 267 1.95 0.24 -11.77
C THR A 267 1.71 1.04 -10.50
N LEU A 268 2.74 1.76 -10.00
CA LEU A 268 2.56 2.68 -8.87
C LEU A 268 1.48 3.73 -9.16
N ALA A 269 1.51 4.36 -10.34
CA ALA A 269 0.54 5.39 -10.69
C ALA A 269 -0.90 4.86 -10.71
N ILE A 270 -1.13 3.63 -11.22
CA ILE A 270 -2.45 2.97 -11.17
C ILE A 270 -2.84 2.62 -9.74
N GLY A 271 -1.88 2.12 -8.97
CA GLY A 271 -2.08 1.73 -7.58
C GLY A 271 -2.54 2.89 -6.71
N GLU A 272 -1.77 3.98 -6.71
CA GLU A 272 -2.07 5.20 -5.96
C GLU A 272 -3.39 5.84 -6.40
N ALA A 273 -3.67 5.80 -7.71
CA ALA A 273 -4.94 6.20 -8.28
C ALA A 273 -6.11 5.38 -7.72
N ALA A 274 -6.02 4.06 -7.74
CA ALA A 274 -7.04 3.17 -7.20
C ALA A 274 -7.20 3.35 -5.69
N LEU A 275 -6.09 3.42 -4.94
CA LEU A 275 -6.07 3.68 -3.50
C LEU A 275 -6.85 4.95 -3.15
N THR A 276 -6.51 6.08 -3.79
CA THR A 276 -7.18 7.37 -3.58
C THR A 276 -8.67 7.31 -3.89
N TYR A 277 -9.06 6.57 -4.92
CA TYR A 277 -10.48 6.41 -5.30
C TYR A 277 -11.27 5.61 -4.26
N PHE A 278 -10.69 4.52 -3.72
CA PHE A 278 -11.34 3.72 -2.69
C PHE A 278 -11.34 4.41 -1.31
N GLU A 279 -10.30 5.19 -0.99
CA GLU A 279 -10.28 6.05 0.21
C GLU A 279 -11.43 7.07 0.19
N GLN A 280 -11.81 7.57 -0.98
CA GLN A 280 -12.90 8.53 -1.17
C GLN A 280 -14.28 7.87 -1.36
N GLY A 281 -14.41 6.57 -1.09
CA GLY A 281 -15.69 5.85 -1.19
C GLY A 281 -16.17 5.60 -2.63
N GLY A 282 -15.26 5.57 -3.61
CA GLY A 282 -15.57 5.14 -4.97
C GLY A 282 -16.38 6.15 -5.81
N SER A 283 -16.25 7.45 -5.55
CA SER A 283 -17.01 8.49 -6.27
C SER A 283 -16.39 8.91 -7.63
N ILE A 284 -17.24 9.32 -8.58
CA ILE A 284 -16.84 9.84 -9.91
C ILE A 284 -15.94 11.10 -9.81
N ALA A 285 -16.06 11.89 -8.73
CA ALA A 285 -15.18 13.04 -8.48
C ALA A 285 -13.72 12.60 -8.21
N GLY A 286 -13.52 11.46 -7.54
CA GLY A 286 -12.21 10.86 -7.31
C GLY A 286 -11.52 10.44 -8.61
N VAL A 287 -12.27 9.96 -9.60
CA VAL A 287 -11.75 9.59 -10.93
C VAL A 287 -11.14 10.78 -11.69
N ALA A 288 -11.67 11.99 -11.51
CA ALA A 288 -11.13 13.21 -12.13
C ALA A 288 -9.87 13.73 -11.42
N GLY A 289 -9.84 13.69 -10.08
CA GLY A 289 -8.65 14.02 -9.29
C GLY A 289 -7.50 13.05 -9.55
N MET A 290 -7.83 11.77 -9.69
CA MET A 290 -6.93 10.67 -10.06
C MET A 290 -6.22 10.88 -11.40
N LEU A 291 -6.94 11.28 -12.45
CA LEU A 291 -6.35 11.55 -13.76
C LEU A 291 -5.38 12.76 -13.75
N SER A 292 -5.67 13.76 -12.91
CA SER A 292 -4.76 14.91 -12.72
C SER A 292 -3.52 14.57 -11.88
N GLN A 293 -3.67 13.74 -10.84
CA GLN A 293 -2.55 13.29 -10.01
C GLN A 293 -1.66 12.28 -10.73
N ALA A 294 -2.21 11.39 -11.56
CA ALA A 294 -1.41 10.49 -12.40
C ALA A 294 -0.55 11.26 -13.42
N GLY A 295 -1.06 12.37 -13.97
CA GLY A 295 -0.29 13.28 -14.84
C GLY A 295 0.82 14.03 -14.09
N ASN A 296 0.53 14.49 -12.87
CA ASN A 296 1.50 15.20 -12.03
C ASN A 296 2.55 14.25 -11.44
N ALA A 297 2.17 13.04 -11.00
CA ALA A 297 3.08 12.01 -10.50
C ALA A 297 3.96 11.43 -11.61
N ALA A 298 3.46 11.32 -12.84
CA ALA A 298 4.28 10.98 -14.01
C ALA A 298 5.30 12.09 -14.32
N SER A 299 4.92 13.37 -14.18
CA SER A 299 5.83 14.52 -14.30
C SER A 299 6.84 14.58 -13.15
N ASP A 300 6.43 14.33 -11.91
CA ASP A 300 7.29 14.36 -10.73
C ASP A 300 8.24 13.17 -10.67
N ALA A 301 7.79 11.98 -11.10
CA ALA A 301 8.66 10.83 -11.30
C ALA A 301 9.69 11.12 -12.41
N ALA A 302 9.28 11.74 -13.52
CA ALA A 302 10.21 12.19 -14.56
C ALA A 302 11.21 13.25 -14.04
N MET A 303 10.77 14.16 -13.15
CA MET A 303 11.65 15.15 -12.51
C MET A 303 12.56 14.57 -11.41
N LYS A 304 12.11 13.56 -10.65
CA LYS A 304 12.92 12.87 -9.64
C LYS A 304 13.98 11.98 -10.27
N ILE A 305 13.65 11.31 -11.38
CA ILE A 305 14.62 10.57 -12.20
C ILE A 305 15.72 11.52 -12.69
N ARG A 306 15.38 12.75 -13.11
CA ARG A 306 16.35 13.79 -13.51
C ARG A 306 17.37 14.13 -12.40
N ASN A 307 17.00 13.98 -11.13
CA ASN A 307 17.82 14.36 -9.97
C ASN A 307 18.46 13.17 -9.22
N GLN A 308 18.21 11.92 -9.63
CA GLN A 308 18.87 10.76 -9.01
C GLN A 308 20.30 10.57 -9.55
N ARG A 309 21.24 10.29 -8.64
CA ARG A 309 22.65 9.97 -8.95
C ARG A 309 22.80 8.85 -10.00
N ALA A 310 21.87 7.90 -10.03
CA ALA A 310 21.82 6.84 -11.04
C ALA A 310 21.55 7.36 -12.46
N TYR A 311 20.72 8.39 -12.64
CA TYR A 311 20.49 9.04 -13.94
C TYR A 311 21.72 9.82 -14.40
N GLN A 312 22.41 10.51 -13.47
CA GLN A 312 23.67 11.19 -13.75
C GLN A 312 24.75 10.19 -14.21
N VAL A 313 24.95 9.09 -13.47
CA VAL A 313 25.90 8.02 -13.80
C VAL A 313 25.58 7.36 -15.16
N VAL A 314 24.31 7.09 -15.44
CA VAL A 314 23.87 6.55 -16.74
C VAL A 314 24.02 7.58 -17.86
N SER A 315 23.80 8.88 -17.59
CA SER A 315 23.92 9.98 -18.57
C SER A 315 25.37 10.40 -18.86
N ASP A 316 26.28 10.14 -17.92
CA ASP A 316 27.72 10.38 -18.04
C ASP A 316 28.42 9.20 -18.72
N ALA A 317 27.91 7.98 -18.52
CA ALA A 317 28.31 6.80 -19.29
C ALA A 317 27.73 6.79 -20.72
N ALA A 318 26.79 7.70 -21.04
CA ALA A 318 26.05 7.74 -22.29
C ALA A 318 26.61 8.81 -23.26
N GLY A 319 26.95 8.39 -24.48
CA GLY A 319 27.38 9.29 -25.56
C GLY A 319 26.31 10.33 -25.97
N PRO A 320 26.68 11.33 -26.79
CA PRO A 320 25.84 12.49 -27.12
C PRO A 320 24.47 12.17 -27.75
N VAL A 321 24.34 11.00 -28.38
CA VAL A 321 23.08 10.48 -28.95
C VAL A 321 22.08 10.10 -27.86
N ALA A 322 22.54 9.49 -26.77
CA ALA A 322 21.70 9.06 -25.66
C ALA A 322 21.25 10.24 -24.77
N ARG A 323 22.06 11.31 -24.66
CA ARG A 323 21.63 12.58 -24.02
C ARG A 323 20.51 13.28 -24.79
N ARG A 324 20.56 13.27 -26.13
CA ARG A 324 19.47 13.79 -26.99
C ARG A 324 18.21 12.91 -26.97
N ALA A 325 18.37 11.59 -26.83
CA ALA A 325 17.26 10.66 -26.68
C ALA A 325 16.55 10.88 -25.33
N ALA A 326 17.30 11.10 -24.25
CA ALA A 326 16.76 11.38 -22.92
C ALA A 326 16.00 12.71 -22.88
N SER A 327 16.53 13.79 -23.47
CA SER A 327 15.81 15.07 -23.55
C SER A 327 14.55 15.01 -24.41
N LYS A 328 14.57 14.24 -25.51
CA LYS A 328 13.37 13.96 -26.32
C LYS A 328 12.35 13.08 -25.59
N ALA A 329 12.79 12.10 -24.81
CA ALA A 329 11.89 11.27 -24.00
C ALA A 329 11.13 12.11 -22.95
N VAL A 330 11.80 13.09 -22.35
CA VAL A 330 11.18 14.07 -21.43
C VAL A 330 10.16 14.97 -22.17
N GLY A 331 10.48 15.44 -23.37
CA GLY A 331 9.55 16.23 -24.19
C GLY A 331 8.29 15.43 -24.59
N VAL A 332 8.49 14.18 -25.03
CA VAL A 332 7.38 13.27 -25.40
C VAL A 332 6.51 12.91 -24.19
N ALA A 333 7.10 12.75 -23.00
CA ALA A 333 6.34 12.57 -21.77
C ALA A 333 5.47 13.81 -21.45
N GLY A 334 5.98 15.02 -21.67
CA GLY A 334 5.25 16.28 -21.53
C GLY A 334 4.06 16.41 -22.51
N ASP A 335 4.28 16.15 -23.80
CA ASP A 335 3.24 16.24 -24.83
C ASP A 335 2.09 15.24 -24.60
N VAL A 336 2.42 14.07 -24.05
CA VAL A 336 1.43 13.03 -23.77
C VAL A 336 0.69 13.30 -22.46
N ALA A 337 1.35 13.84 -21.43
CA ALA A 337 0.67 14.36 -20.24
C ALA A 337 -0.37 15.44 -20.62
N GLN A 338 0.00 16.34 -21.54
CA GLN A 338 -0.89 17.37 -22.07
C GLN A 338 -2.05 16.79 -22.90
N SER A 339 -1.81 15.71 -23.66
CA SER A 339 -2.84 15.02 -24.44
C SER A 339 -3.81 14.21 -23.56
N ALA A 340 -3.32 13.59 -22.48
CA ALA A 340 -4.14 12.90 -21.49
C ALA A 340 -5.03 13.89 -20.71
N LEU A 341 -4.49 15.04 -20.32
CA LEU A 341 -5.23 16.16 -19.73
C LEU A 341 -6.35 16.65 -20.67
N LYS A 342 -6.06 16.78 -21.96
CA LYS A 342 -7.06 17.19 -22.97
C LYS A 342 -8.17 16.16 -23.15
N GLY A 343 -7.82 14.88 -23.21
CA GLY A 343 -8.81 13.79 -23.27
C GLY A 343 -9.74 13.73 -22.06
N ALA A 344 -9.20 13.98 -20.85
CA ALA A 344 -9.98 14.06 -19.62
C ALA A 344 -10.94 15.26 -19.62
N MET A 345 -10.51 16.41 -20.12
CA MET A 345 -11.37 17.60 -20.28
C MET A 345 -12.51 17.37 -21.30
N ASP A 346 -12.24 16.68 -22.40
CA ASP A 346 -13.22 16.37 -23.44
C ASP A 346 -14.25 15.32 -23.00
N TYR A 347 -13.85 14.36 -22.15
CA TYR A 347 -14.76 13.41 -21.51
C TYR A 347 -15.70 14.13 -20.51
N ARG A 348 -15.15 15.04 -19.69
CA ARG A 348 -15.93 15.88 -18.75
C ARG A 348 -16.94 16.77 -19.48
N LYS A 349 -16.61 17.32 -20.65
CA LYS A 349 -17.54 18.08 -21.49
C LYS A 349 -18.66 17.20 -22.05
N ARG A 350 -18.35 16.00 -22.53
CA ARG A 350 -19.35 15.06 -23.08
C ARG A 350 -20.35 14.57 -22.02
N ASN A 351 -19.90 14.25 -20.81
CA ASN A 351 -20.79 13.76 -19.75
C ASN A 351 -21.53 14.88 -18.99
N ARG A 352 -21.21 16.16 -19.21
CA ARG A 352 -22.05 17.29 -18.78
C ARG A 352 -23.23 17.55 -19.72
N GLY A 353 -23.17 17.11 -20.98
CA GLY A 353 -24.24 17.29 -21.97
C GLY A 353 -25.36 16.23 -21.92
N ALA A 354 -25.16 15.12 -21.19
CA ALA A 354 -26.10 14.01 -21.12
C ALA A 354 -27.09 14.10 -19.92
N LYS A 355 -27.15 15.24 -19.23
CA LYS A 355 -28.00 15.46 -18.05
C LYS A 355 -29.01 16.62 -18.21
N ASN A 356 -29.31 17.03 -19.44
CA ASN A 356 -30.48 17.87 -19.74
C ASN A 356 -31.46 17.10 -20.63
#